data_AF-A0A7J4THI3-F1
#
_entry.id   AF-A0A7J4THI3-F1
#
_cell.length_a   1.000
_cell.length_b   1.000
_cell.length_c   1.000
_cell.angle_alpha   90.00
_cell.angle_beta   90.00
_cell.angle_gamma   90.00
#
_symmetry.space_group_name_H-M   'P 1'
#
loop_
_entity.id
_entity.type
_entity.pdbx_description
1 polymer ?
#
loop_
_entity_poly.entity_id
_entity_poly.type
_entity_poly.pdbx_seq_one_letter_code
_entity_poly.pdbx_strand_id
1 'polypeptide(L)'
;MIDKTELRNRTKKQIESIKQNSDIYDLFKSLNYPKETIFDPSYIKKKRDFSFAKDENEKIKNIYTVLSYDKLNVFLIETDSLSKNLVRYIANKFAEMYTRCLLIITIDYSEIQFIFPDYEKKEVGKHKLKTTTLTLRKDDLYYTDIETISNIYLDDPKKTWREVWRIWKDAFNVQKVTEKFFDDYKEIFFIIRKSLKKQKVDTKNAHEFTLQFLNRIMFIYFIAKKEWINEDKKFMKSYWNLYKQISKYGNDEFYSKWLKPLFFEAFNNKFQYHPELPEGVNRILSQSPYLNGGLFTKRAELDDLNIVISDSLFKGIFEFFESYNFTIKEDSVLDIEVSVDPQMIGYVYESLANITEDIYETEEDLRGDWGIFYTARIEVDFMCRQSLAECLSKKLDIPKEELYEFIFDEDKDKIEKKFNQRKCWRKIEETLDNLSIVDPACGSGAFLVGMLNVVVELYRAVYKHLETSLSDFQLKYRVVQRSLYGVDVMPWAIHASELRLWLQLIVETSFKEDELRKHPLLPNLNMNLRIGDSLVQEIGGISFNVRSNNLKPHLKNKLNELKYEKRKYFENSPSAKYKTPDEFKKQEIRLFEEILNERIESLESDIAVLSHSEKRKEKQTGLFGAELN
;
A
#
# COMPACT_ATOMS: atom_id res chain seq x y z
N MET A 1 22.24 27.50 21.03
CA MET A 1 21.42 26.54 20.26
C MET A 1 19.98 26.76 20.68
N ILE A 2 19.08 26.97 19.73
CA ILE A 2 17.63 27.06 20.02
C ILE A 2 17.14 25.66 20.41
N ASP A 3 16.29 25.57 21.43
CA ASP A 3 15.63 24.31 21.78
C ASP A 3 14.71 23.84 20.64
N LYS A 4 14.77 22.56 20.30
CA LYS A 4 13.98 22.01 19.17
C LYS A 4 12.47 22.16 19.40
N THR A 5 12.01 22.08 20.65
CA THR A 5 10.58 22.24 20.96
C THR A 5 10.16 23.69 20.82
N GLU A 6 10.97 24.64 21.29
CA GLU A 6 10.76 26.07 21.07
C GLU A 6 10.73 26.41 19.57
N LEU A 7 11.67 25.89 18.78
CA LEU A 7 11.71 26.08 17.33
C LEU A 7 10.42 25.58 16.67
N ARG A 8 9.98 24.35 16.97
CA ARG A 8 8.73 23.79 16.42
C ARG A 8 7.51 24.62 16.78
N ASN A 9 7.40 25.07 18.03
CA ASN A 9 6.29 25.92 18.47
C ASN A 9 6.29 27.27 17.73
N ARG A 10 7.47 27.85 17.49
CA ARG A 10 7.60 29.07 16.69
C ARG A 10 7.21 28.82 15.22
N THR A 11 7.72 27.75 14.61
CA THR A 11 7.40 27.35 13.24
C THR A 11 5.90 27.11 13.06
N LYS A 12 5.27 26.39 13.99
CA LYS A 12 3.82 26.14 13.99
C LYS A 12 3.02 27.45 13.93
N LYS A 13 3.32 28.38 14.85
CA LYS A 13 2.65 29.69 14.90
C LYS A 13 2.84 30.48 13.61
N GLN A 14 4.04 30.42 13.02
CA GLN A 14 4.31 31.07 11.73
C GLN A 14 3.47 30.45 10.61
N ILE A 15 3.45 29.13 10.48
CA ILE A 15 2.64 28.42 9.47
C ILE A 15 1.15 28.75 9.61
N GLU A 16 0.61 28.73 10.83
CA GLU A 16 -0.79 29.06 11.12
C GLU A 16 -1.13 30.52 10.76
N SER A 17 -0.15 31.43 10.85
CA SER A 17 -0.32 32.86 10.59
C SER A 17 -0.25 33.26 9.12
N ILE A 18 0.24 32.39 8.24
CA ILE A 18 0.34 32.68 6.80
C ILE A 18 -1.05 33.05 6.28
N LYS A 19 -1.19 34.07 5.45
CA LYS A 19 -2.43 34.48 4.76
C LYS A 19 -2.14 35.09 3.39
N GLN A 20 -0.91 35.56 3.19
CA GLN A 20 -0.47 36.24 1.99
C GLN A 20 1.00 35.90 1.69
N ASN A 21 1.49 36.36 0.55
CA ASN A 21 2.84 36.06 0.08
C ASN A 21 3.92 36.48 1.08
N SER A 22 3.81 37.66 1.72
CA SER A 22 4.82 38.19 2.66
C SER A 22 5.11 37.25 3.82
N ASP A 23 4.11 36.48 4.25
CA ASP A 23 4.22 35.63 5.43
C ASP A 23 5.11 34.40 5.14
N ILE A 24 5.21 33.99 3.88
CA ILE A 24 6.18 32.97 3.44
C ILE A 24 7.61 33.51 3.60
N TYR A 25 7.85 34.78 3.32
CA TYR A 25 9.17 35.40 3.54
C TYR A 25 9.49 35.47 5.03
N ASP A 26 8.49 35.81 5.85
CA ASP A 26 8.64 35.86 7.31
C ASP A 26 8.88 34.47 7.92
N LEU A 27 8.30 33.41 7.33
CA LEU A 27 8.63 32.02 7.68
C LEU A 27 10.13 31.75 7.50
N PHE A 28 10.73 32.08 6.34
CA PHE A 28 12.18 31.89 6.14
C PHE A 28 13.04 32.78 7.05
N LYS A 29 12.61 34.02 7.34
CA LYS A 29 13.29 34.85 8.37
C LYS A 29 13.26 34.16 9.74
N SER A 30 12.11 33.59 10.12
CA SER A 30 11.96 32.86 11.39
C SER A 30 12.79 31.57 11.45
N LEU A 31 13.15 31.01 10.28
CA LEU A 31 14.02 29.84 10.13
C LEU A 31 15.51 30.22 10.06
N ASN A 32 15.85 31.47 10.39
CA ASN A 32 17.21 32.02 10.49
C ASN A 32 17.98 32.10 9.16
N TYR A 33 17.26 32.27 8.04
CA TYR A 33 17.88 32.59 6.75
C TYR A 33 18.36 34.05 6.74
N PRO A 34 19.55 34.35 6.15
CA PRO A 34 20.09 35.71 6.14
C PRO A 34 19.18 36.67 5.37
N LYS A 35 18.99 37.89 5.89
CA LYS A 35 18.08 38.89 5.30
C LYS A 35 18.48 39.27 3.88
N GLU A 36 19.77 39.30 3.59
CA GLU A 36 20.36 39.59 2.29
C GLU A 36 20.04 38.53 1.22
N THR A 37 19.64 37.32 1.63
CA THR A 37 19.24 36.25 0.71
C THR A 37 17.74 36.23 0.43
N ILE A 38 16.96 36.93 1.25
CA ILE A 38 15.49 36.99 1.18
C ILE A 38 15.08 38.21 0.35
N PHE A 39 14.21 37.99 -0.63
CA PHE A 39 13.81 39.02 -1.59
C PHE A 39 12.66 39.89 -1.06
N ASP A 40 12.37 40.96 -1.80
CA ASP A 40 11.18 41.79 -1.56
C ASP A 40 9.90 41.08 -2.05
N PRO A 41 8.87 40.90 -1.20
CA PRO A 41 7.60 40.27 -1.59
C PRO A 41 6.84 40.98 -2.71
N SER A 42 7.13 42.27 -2.97
CA SER A 42 6.51 43.04 -4.06
C SER A 42 7.03 42.67 -5.45
N TYR A 43 8.18 41.98 -5.53
CA TYR A 43 8.79 41.64 -6.81
C TYR A 43 8.19 40.36 -7.40
N ILE A 44 7.39 40.53 -8.45
CA ILE A 44 6.77 39.44 -9.22
C ILE A 44 7.61 39.16 -10.48
N LYS A 45 7.99 37.90 -10.70
CA LYS A 45 8.65 37.46 -11.93
C LYS A 45 7.67 37.44 -13.10
N LYS A 46 8.17 37.77 -14.30
CA LYS A 46 7.37 37.74 -15.51
C LYS A 46 7.20 36.30 -15.99
N LYS A 47 5.96 35.83 -16.13
CA LYS A 47 5.67 34.45 -16.58
C LYS A 47 6.33 34.08 -17.91
N ARG A 48 6.48 35.05 -18.80
CA ARG A 48 7.17 34.90 -20.10
C ARG A 48 8.60 34.35 -19.98
N ASP A 49 9.26 34.57 -18.85
CA ASP A 49 10.64 34.15 -18.62
C ASP A 49 10.77 32.61 -18.47
N PHE A 50 9.64 31.91 -18.27
CA PHE A 50 9.59 30.46 -18.04
C PHE A 50 9.04 29.64 -19.22
N SER A 51 8.58 30.31 -20.29
CA SER A 51 8.07 29.67 -21.51
C SER A 51 7.03 28.56 -21.26
N PHE A 52 6.07 28.81 -20.37
CA PHE A 52 5.02 27.82 -20.08
C PHE A 52 4.10 27.59 -21.30
N ALA A 53 3.64 26.35 -21.47
CA ALA A 53 2.55 26.02 -22.39
C ALA A 53 1.31 26.87 -22.07
N LYS A 54 0.56 27.26 -23.10
CA LYS A 54 -0.54 28.21 -22.99
C LYS A 54 -1.54 27.83 -21.89
N ASP A 55 -2.02 26.58 -21.91
CA ASP A 55 -3.04 26.08 -20.99
C ASP A 55 -2.55 26.01 -19.53
N GLU A 56 -1.26 25.73 -19.31
CA GLU A 56 -0.67 25.72 -17.97
C GLU A 56 -0.33 27.14 -17.48
N ASN A 57 0.06 28.03 -18.39
CA ASN A 57 0.35 29.43 -18.08
C ASN A 57 -0.89 30.18 -17.57
N GLU A 58 -2.07 29.85 -18.09
CA GLU A 58 -3.35 30.43 -17.65
C GLU A 58 -3.68 30.05 -16.20
N LYS A 59 -3.25 28.86 -15.73
CA LYS A 59 -3.49 28.37 -14.36
C LYS A 59 -2.51 28.92 -13.33
N ILE A 60 -1.39 29.51 -13.75
CA ILE A 60 -0.39 30.11 -12.87
C ILE A 60 -0.72 31.59 -12.72
N LYS A 61 -0.91 32.10 -11.49
CA LYS A 61 -1.25 33.51 -11.21
C LYS A 61 -0.03 34.38 -11.08
N ASN A 62 0.83 34.07 -10.11
CA ASN A 62 2.00 34.86 -9.77
C ASN A 62 3.18 33.95 -9.44
N ILE A 63 4.40 34.44 -9.71
CA ILE A 63 5.65 33.75 -9.39
C ILE A 63 6.53 34.74 -8.65
N TYR A 64 6.94 34.36 -7.44
CA TYR A 64 7.80 35.14 -6.58
C TYR A 64 9.10 34.40 -6.34
N THR A 65 10.20 35.15 -6.19
CA THR A 65 11.43 34.60 -5.60
C THR A 65 11.38 34.92 -4.12
N VAL A 66 11.38 33.90 -3.27
CA VAL A 66 11.36 34.05 -1.82
C VAL A 66 12.78 34.25 -1.31
N LEU A 67 13.69 33.36 -1.72
CA LEU A 67 15.09 33.42 -1.34
C LEU A 67 16.00 32.97 -2.49
N SER A 68 17.19 33.55 -2.58
CA SER A 68 18.27 33.07 -3.45
C SER A 68 19.57 32.99 -2.66
N TYR A 69 20.13 31.79 -2.62
CA TYR A 69 21.37 31.44 -1.93
C TYR A 69 22.35 30.87 -2.96
N ASP A 70 23.04 31.74 -3.69
CA ASP A 70 23.91 31.40 -4.83
C ASP A 70 23.16 30.55 -5.88
N LYS A 71 23.38 29.22 -5.90
CA LYS A 71 22.74 28.29 -6.85
C LYS A 71 21.43 27.67 -6.35
N LEU A 72 21.01 28.02 -5.13
CA LEU A 72 19.85 27.45 -4.46
C LEU A 72 18.75 28.51 -4.36
N ASN A 73 17.56 28.21 -4.88
CA ASN A 73 16.47 29.18 -4.95
C ASN A 73 15.18 28.66 -4.32
N VAL A 74 14.39 29.54 -3.71
CA VAL A 74 13.03 29.23 -3.28
C VAL A 74 12.05 30.09 -4.05
N PHE A 75 11.05 29.44 -4.65
CA PHE A 75 10.01 30.10 -5.42
C PHE A 75 8.66 29.89 -4.78
N LEU A 76 7.86 30.95 -4.68
CA LEU A 76 6.44 30.89 -4.32
C LEU A 76 5.62 31.08 -5.60
N ILE A 77 4.68 30.19 -5.84
CA ILE A 77 3.88 30.14 -7.06
C ILE A 77 2.41 30.06 -6.66
N GLU A 78 1.67 31.10 -7.00
CA GLU A 78 0.22 31.12 -6.81
C GLU A 78 -0.44 30.56 -8.07
N THR A 79 -1.46 29.72 -7.90
CA THR A 79 -2.13 29.00 -9.00
C THR A 79 -3.65 29.02 -8.82
N ASP A 80 -4.36 28.53 -9.83
CA ASP A 80 -5.80 28.24 -9.76
C ASP A 80 -6.11 26.80 -9.33
N SER A 81 -5.10 25.92 -9.30
CA SER A 81 -5.28 24.51 -9.00
C SER A 81 -3.99 23.90 -8.45
N LEU A 82 -4.12 22.98 -7.51
CA LEU A 82 -3.02 22.13 -7.03
C LEU A 82 -3.06 20.73 -7.67
N SER A 83 -3.56 20.63 -8.90
CA SER A 83 -3.59 19.35 -9.62
C SER A 83 -2.18 18.79 -9.78
N LYS A 84 -2.04 17.48 -9.55
CA LYS A 84 -0.76 16.76 -9.62
C LYS A 84 -0.01 17.00 -10.95
N ASN A 85 -0.75 17.07 -12.06
CA ASN A 85 -0.19 17.30 -13.38
C ASN A 85 0.44 18.69 -13.50
N LEU A 86 -0.26 19.74 -13.03
CA LEU A 86 0.26 21.11 -13.03
C LEU A 86 1.47 21.23 -12.09
N VAL A 87 1.39 20.66 -10.89
CA VAL A 87 2.49 20.67 -9.91
C VAL A 87 3.74 20.01 -10.48
N ARG A 88 3.61 18.81 -11.08
CA ARG A 88 4.73 18.09 -11.73
C ARG A 88 5.26 18.86 -12.94
N TYR A 89 4.38 19.49 -13.73
CA TYR A 89 4.79 20.32 -14.87
C TYR A 89 5.63 21.52 -14.41
N ILE A 90 5.18 22.24 -13.39
CA ILE A 90 5.93 23.35 -12.78
C ILE A 90 7.27 22.85 -12.25
N ALA A 91 7.28 21.75 -11.49
CA ALA A 91 8.51 21.19 -10.92
C ALA A 91 9.55 20.86 -12.00
N ASN A 92 9.14 20.22 -13.10
CA ASN A 92 10.00 19.94 -14.24
C ASN A 92 10.57 21.22 -14.86
N LYS A 93 9.73 22.23 -15.13
CA LYS A 93 10.17 23.49 -15.73
C LYS A 93 11.20 24.22 -14.87
N PHE A 94 10.99 24.27 -13.56
CA PHE A 94 11.94 24.91 -12.66
C PHE A 94 13.22 24.08 -12.48
N ALA A 95 13.15 22.75 -12.48
CA ALA A 95 14.32 21.90 -12.40
C ALA A 95 15.20 21.97 -13.65
N GLU A 96 14.61 22.21 -14.84
CA GLU A 96 15.34 22.48 -16.09
C GLU A 96 16.12 23.81 -16.04
N MET A 97 15.56 24.83 -15.38
CA MET A 97 16.10 26.20 -15.37
C MET A 97 17.06 26.48 -14.21
N TYR A 98 16.89 25.82 -13.08
CA TYR A 98 17.63 26.10 -11.85
C TYR A 98 18.35 24.85 -11.35
N THR A 99 19.62 25.01 -10.94
CA THR A 99 20.44 23.87 -10.48
C THR A 99 19.81 23.17 -9.28
N ARG A 100 19.33 23.94 -8.29
CA ARG A 100 18.64 23.46 -7.10
C ARG A 100 17.56 24.46 -6.70
N CYS A 101 16.37 23.96 -6.40
CA CYS A 101 15.29 24.80 -5.92
C CYS A 101 14.38 24.08 -4.92
N LEU A 102 13.60 24.86 -4.20
CA LEU A 102 12.43 24.43 -3.44
C LEU A 102 11.25 25.27 -3.95
N LEU A 103 10.16 24.62 -4.29
CA LEU A 103 8.97 25.28 -4.82
C LEU A 103 7.89 25.27 -3.74
N ILE A 104 7.19 26.39 -3.60
CA ILE A 104 6.06 26.55 -2.69
C ILE A 104 4.88 26.90 -3.58
N ILE A 105 3.89 26.01 -3.68
CA ILE A 105 2.73 26.20 -4.55
C ILE A 105 1.47 26.31 -3.69
N THR A 106 0.63 27.28 -3.99
CA THR A 106 -0.63 27.51 -3.27
C THR A 106 -1.71 28.11 -4.19
N ILE A 107 -2.96 28.05 -3.75
CA ILE A 107 -4.11 28.73 -4.39
C ILE A 107 -4.46 30.00 -3.61
N ASP A 108 -4.66 29.86 -2.30
CA ASP A 108 -5.18 30.90 -1.41
C ASP A 108 -4.53 30.85 -0.02
N TYR A 109 -3.38 30.19 0.10
CA TYR A 109 -2.66 29.93 1.34
C TYR A 109 -3.36 29.00 2.33
N SER A 110 -4.59 28.53 2.12
CA SER A 110 -5.23 27.54 3.02
C SER A 110 -4.51 26.18 2.96
N GLU A 111 -4.09 25.79 1.75
CA GLU A 111 -3.22 24.66 1.45
C GLU A 111 -1.92 25.17 0.79
N ILE A 112 -0.77 24.72 1.30
CA ILE A 112 0.57 25.12 0.84
C ILE A 112 1.39 23.86 0.59
N GLN A 113 1.83 23.67 -0.65
CA GLN A 113 2.64 22.52 -1.05
C GLN A 113 4.11 22.93 -1.19
N PHE A 114 4.98 22.35 -0.37
CA PHE A 114 6.43 22.45 -0.52
C PHE A 114 6.91 21.29 -1.38
N ILE A 115 7.39 21.56 -2.58
CA ILE A 115 7.91 20.57 -3.52
C ILE A 115 9.42 20.70 -3.60
N PHE A 116 10.10 19.62 -3.23
CA PHE A 116 11.55 19.46 -3.27
C PHE A 116 11.94 18.59 -4.48
N PRO A 117 12.42 19.18 -5.58
CA PRO A 117 12.85 18.43 -6.76
C PRO A 117 14.31 17.98 -6.61
N ASP A 118 14.55 16.67 -6.68
CA ASP A 118 15.89 16.07 -6.75
C ASP A 118 16.02 15.19 -8.00
N TYR A 119 17.24 14.74 -8.30
CA TYR A 119 17.51 13.89 -9.46
C TYR A 119 17.90 12.49 -9.03
N GLU A 120 17.26 11.49 -9.64
CA GLU A 120 17.63 10.08 -9.49
C GLU A 120 18.42 9.61 -10.72
N LYS A 121 19.54 8.92 -10.46
CA LYS A 121 20.48 8.49 -11.49
C LYS A 121 20.05 7.12 -12.01
N LYS A 122 19.57 7.02 -13.25
CA LYS A 122 19.23 5.74 -13.89
C LYS A 122 20.42 5.10 -14.60
N GLU A 123 21.11 5.87 -15.44
CA GLU A 123 22.24 5.42 -16.28
C GLU A 123 23.24 6.58 -16.48
N VAL A 124 24.40 6.30 -17.10
CA VAL A 124 25.39 7.33 -17.42
C VAL A 124 24.76 8.39 -18.34
N GLY A 125 24.49 9.58 -17.80
CA GLY A 125 24.03 10.76 -18.55
C GLY A 125 22.52 11.01 -18.56
N LYS A 126 21.67 10.08 -18.08
CA LYS A 126 20.21 10.29 -17.98
C LYS A 126 19.77 10.40 -16.52
N HIS A 127 19.21 11.55 -16.16
CA HIS A 127 18.64 11.83 -14.84
C HIS A 127 17.12 11.92 -14.94
N LYS A 128 16.39 11.34 -13.99
CA LYS A 128 14.94 11.54 -13.84
C LYS A 128 14.65 12.46 -12.68
N LEU A 129 13.66 13.33 -12.84
CA LEU A 129 13.21 14.19 -11.76
C LEU A 129 12.41 13.36 -10.74
N LYS A 130 12.83 13.45 -9.49
CA LYS A 130 12.12 12.95 -8.32
C LYS A 130 11.58 14.15 -7.55
N THR A 131 10.28 14.16 -7.28
CA THR A 131 9.63 15.20 -6.48
C THR A 131 9.24 14.64 -5.12
N THR A 132 9.67 15.31 -4.05
CA THR A 132 9.12 15.08 -2.71
C THR A 132 8.22 16.24 -2.34
N THR A 133 6.96 15.97 -2.03
CA THR A 133 5.95 16.97 -1.70
C THR A 133 5.58 16.90 -0.23
N LEU A 134 5.61 18.03 0.46
CA LEU A 134 5.01 18.20 1.78
C LEU A 134 3.80 19.13 1.65
N THR A 135 2.62 18.63 1.97
CA THR A 135 1.36 19.39 1.90
C THR A 135 0.98 19.89 3.28
N LEU A 136 0.98 21.21 3.47
CA LEU A 136 0.52 21.86 4.69
C LEU A 136 -0.92 22.33 4.51
N ARG A 137 -1.84 21.80 5.32
CA ARG A 137 -3.23 22.28 5.41
C ARG A 137 -3.43 22.95 6.75
N LYS A 138 -3.83 24.21 6.79
CA LYS A 138 -3.92 24.96 8.06
C LYS A 138 -4.90 24.36 9.06
N ASP A 139 -6.02 23.81 8.56
CA ASP A 139 -7.01 23.14 9.41
C ASP A 139 -6.55 21.73 9.85
N ASP A 140 -5.45 21.24 9.27
CA ASP A 140 -4.95 19.88 9.46
C ASP A 140 -3.41 19.80 9.50
N LEU A 141 -2.79 20.57 10.41
CA LEU A 141 -1.35 20.52 10.63
C LEU A 141 -0.95 19.37 11.58
N TYR A 142 -0.10 18.48 11.09
CA TYR A 142 0.49 17.40 11.87
C TYR A 142 1.83 17.80 12.48
N TYR A 143 2.24 17.09 13.53
CA TYR A 143 3.53 17.32 14.18
C TYR A 143 4.68 17.07 13.20
N THR A 144 4.61 16.03 12.37
CA THR A 144 5.63 15.74 11.34
C THR A 144 5.77 16.84 10.30
N ASP A 145 4.68 17.52 9.96
CA ASP A 145 4.70 18.63 9.00
C ASP A 145 5.52 19.80 9.56
N ILE A 146 5.23 20.15 10.81
CA ILE A 146 5.92 21.20 11.55
C ILE A 146 7.38 20.81 11.78
N GLU A 147 7.65 19.55 12.11
CA GLU A 147 9.00 19.04 12.30
C GLU A 147 9.81 19.10 10.99
N THR A 148 9.22 18.71 9.86
CA THR A 148 9.85 18.77 8.54
C THR A 148 10.24 20.21 8.19
N ILE A 149 9.33 21.17 8.33
CA ILE A 149 9.64 22.59 8.09
C ILE A 149 10.63 23.13 9.12
N SER A 150 10.53 22.73 10.39
CA SER A 150 11.49 23.17 11.41
C SER A 150 12.90 22.63 11.15
N ASN A 151 13.02 21.46 10.53
CA ASN A 151 14.31 20.86 10.19
C ASN A 151 15.02 21.56 9.04
N ILE A 152 14.37 22.46 8.29
CA ILE A 152 15.05 23.34 7.32
C ILE A 152 15.69 24.57 7.97
N TYR A 153 15.57 24.71 9.30
CA TYR A 153 16.19 25.78 10.08
C TYR A 153 17.70 25.84 9.87
N LEU A 154 18.21 27.06 9.72
CA LEU A 154 19.64 27.31 9.52
C LEU A 154 20.30 27.70 10.83
N ASP A 155 21.03 26.78 11.44
CA ASP A 155 21.79 26.99 12.69
C ASP A 155 22.98 27.95 12.54
N ASP A 156 23.57 28.04 11.34
CA ASP A 156 24.61 29.02 11.00
C ASP A 156 24.29 29.72 9.66
N PRO A 157 23.97 31.02 9.68
CA PRO A 157 23.71 31.83 8.47
C PRO A 157 24.82 31.81 7.42
N LYS A 158 26.05 31.42 7.79
CA LYS A 158 27.23 31.38 6.90
C LYS A 158 27.38 30.08 6.09
N LYS A 159 26.49 29.10 6.28
CA LYS A 159 26.53 27.81 5.56
C LYS A 159 26.45 27.99 4.05
N THR A 160 27.27 27.26 3.30
CA THR A 160 27.23 27.27 1.83
C THR A 160 25.92 26.70 1.28
N TRP A 161 25.56 27.03 0.03
CA TRP A 161 24.35 26.50 -0.62
C TRP A 161 24.31 24.96 -0.65
N ARG A 162 25.47 24.29 -0.68
CA ARG A 162 25.58 22.82 -0.64
C ARG A 162 25.19 22.26 0.71
N GLU A 163 25.56 22.94 1.79
CA GLU A 163 25.19 22.56 3.15
C GLU A 163 23.70 22.80 3.39
N VAL A 164 23.16 23.95 2.94
CA VAL A 164 21.72 24.23 2.97
C VAL A 164 20.94 23.16 2.18
N TRP A 165 21.41 22.79 0.98
CA TRP A 165 20.79 21.71 0.20
C TRP A 165 20.78 20.37 0.93
N ARG A 166 21.86 20.03 1.64
CA ARG A 166 21.91 18.80 2.46
C ARG A 166 20.92 18.85 3.61
N ILE A 167 20.75 20.00 4.26
CA ILE A 167 19.74 20.20 5.31
C ILE A 167 18.33 19.97 4.74
N TRP A 168 18.01 20.57 3.58
CA TRP A 168 16.70 20.36 2.94
C TRP A 168 16.49 18.90 2.54
N LYS A 169 17.49 18.28 1.92
CA LYS A 169 17.42 16.87 1.52
C LYS A 169 17.19 15.95 2.73
N ASP A 170 17.78 16.27 3.87
CA ASP A 170 17.62 15.54 5.12
C ASP A 170 16.23 15.75 5.74
N ALA A 171 15.73 16.99 5.72
CA ALA A 171 14.42 17.36 6.23
C ALA A 171 13.28 16.69 5.43
N PHE A 172 13.36 16.70 4.10
CA PHE A 172 12.38 16.07 3.20
C PHE A 172 12.61 14.55 3.01
N ASN A 173 13.40 13.90 3.87
CA ASN A 173 13.64 12.47 3.77
C ASN A 173 12.47 11.67 4.38
N VAL A 174 11.61 11.12 3.52
CA VAL A 174 10.45 10.32 3.92
C VAL A 174 10.84 9.08 4.71
N GLN A 175 11.99 8.47 4.42
CA GLN A 175 12.48 7.30 5.17
C GLN A 175 12.67 7.64 6.66
N LYS A 176 13.10 8.85 7.00
CA LYS A 176 13.23 9.27 8.40
C LYS A 176 11.89 9.38 9.10
N VAL A 177 10.87 9.86 8.41
CA VAL A 177 9.49 9.96 8.96
C VAL A 177 8.94 8.55 9.20
N THR A 178 9.14 7.66 8.23
CA THR A 178 8.84 6.22 8.33
C THR A 178 9.54 5.55 9.53
N GLU A 179 10.85 5.71 9.66
CA GLU A 179 11.63 5.14 10.77
C GLU A 179 11.16 5.68 12.12
N LYS A 180 10.95 7.00 12.21
CA LYS A 180 10.45 7.62 13.43
C LYS A 180 9.04 7.14 13.81
N PHE A 181 8.12 7.08 12.84
CA PHE A 181 6.78 6.52 13.07
C PHE A 181 6.86 5.11 13.64
N PHE A 182 7.74 4.29 13.08
CA PHE A 182 7.92 2.92 13.53
C PHE A 182 8.47 2.82 14.95
N ASP A 183 9.46 3.64 15.30
CA ASP A 183 9.99 3.69 16.66
C ASP A 183 8.93 4.10 17.67
N ASP A 184 8.19 5.18 17.38
CA ASP A 184 7.09 5.64 18.22
C ASP A 184 5.94 4.58 18.29
N TYR A 185 5.67 3.86 17.19
CA TYR A 185 4.69 2.75 17.15
C TYR A 185 5.12 1.63 18.09
N LYS A 186 6.40 1.21 18.07
CA LYS A 186 6.92 0.16 18.95
C LYS A 186 6.76 0.55 20.42
N GLU A 187 7.03 1.80 20.77
CA GLU A 187 6.85 2.27 22.16
C GLU A 187 5.40 2.08 22.62
N ILE A 188 4.42 2.56 21.84
CA ILE A 188 3.00 2.39 22.13
C ILE A 188 2.62 0.90 22.18
N PHE A 189 3.12 0.10 21.25
CA PHE A 189 2.90 -1.34 21.21
C PHE A 189 3.34 -2.02 22.52
N PHE A 190 4.57 -1.77 22.98
CA PHE A 190 5.07 -2.39 24.21
C PHE A 190 4.36 -1.89 25.46
N ILE A 191 3.93 -0.63 25.48
CA ILE A 191 3.11 -0.08 26.58
C ILE A 191 1.78 -0.83 26.69
N ILE A 192 1.08 -1.04 25.58
CA ILE A 192 -0.20 -1.79 25.56
C ILE A 192 0.03 -3.25 25.94
N ARG A 193 1.00 -3.92 25.31
CA ARG A 193 1.34 -5.32 25.62
C ARG A 193 1.65 -5.52 27.10
N LYS A 194 2.40 -4.59 27.71
CA LYS A 194 2.71 -4.61 29.15
C LYS A 194 1.45 -4.44 30.00
N SER A 195 0.51 -3.59 29.58
CA SER A 195 -0.80 -3.46 30.25
C SER A 195 -1.60 -4.76 30.22
N LEU A 196 -1.64 -5.45 29.08
CA LEU A 196 -2.35 -6.72 28.94
C LEU A 196 -1.70 -7.85 29.75
N LYS A 197 -0.37 -7.91 29.80
CA LYS A 197 0.35 -8.86 30.67
C LYS A 197 0.02 -8.65 32.15
N LYS A 198 -0.13 -7.40 32.61
CA LYS A 198 -0.58 -7.10 33.99
C LYS A 198 -2.01 -7.61 34.26
N GLN A 199 -2.83 -7.73 33.22
CA GLN A 199 -4.18 -8.31 33.29
C GLN A 199 -4.18 -9.84 33.16
N LYS A 200 -3.01 -10.49 33.27
CA LYS A 200 -2.83 -11.95 33.18
C LYS A 200 -3.15 -12.55 31.80
N VAL A 201 -3.13 -11.74 30.74
CA VAL A 201 -3.09 -12.26 29.37
C VAL A 201 -1.70 -12.84 29.10
N ASP A 202 -1.62 -14.05 28.56
CA ASP A 202 -0.35 -14.68 28.24
C ASP A 202 0.44 -13.89 27.18
N THR A 203 1.74 -14.13 27.11
CA THR A 203 2.65 -13.35 26.28
C THR A 203 2.31 -13.40 24.79
N LYS A 204 1.80 -14.53 24.29
CA LYS A 204 1.45 -14.74 22.89
C LYS A 204 0.18 -13.95 22.56
N ASN A 205 -0.90 -14.20 23.30
CA ASN A 205 -2.17 -13.51 23.07
C ASN A 205 -2.07 -12.00 23.30
N ALA A 206 -1.29 -11.54 24.29
CA ALA A 206 -1.05 -10.12 24.51
C ALA A 206 -0.32 -9.47 23.32
N HIS A 207 0.62 -10.19 22.70
CA HIS A 207 1.31 -9.71 21.50
C HIS A 207 0.35 -9.66 20.31
N GLU A 208 -0.30 -10.78 19.97
CA GLU A 208 -1.18 -10.89 18.81
C GLU A 208 -2.36 -9.92 18.89
N PHE A 209 -2.96 -9.80 20.06
CA PHE A 209 -4.02 -8.82 20.31
C PHE A 209 -3.52 -7.39 20.06
N THR A 210 -2.38 -7.00 20.65
CA THR A 210 -1.87 -5.63 20.52
C THR A 210 -1.59 -5.28 19.07
N LEU A 211 -0.98 -6.21 18.33
CA LEU A 211 -0.66 -6.04 16.92
C LEU A 211 -1.94 -5.84 16.10
N GLN A 212 -2.91 -6.76 16.24
CA GLN A 212 -4.16 -6.69 15.51
C GLN A 212 -4.97 -5.44 15.87
N PHE A 213 -4.99 -5.06 17.15
CA PHE A 213 -5.67 -3.88 17.65
C PHE A 213 -5.09 -2.58 17.07
N LEU A 214 -3.77 -2.37 17.17
CA LEU A 214 -3.14 -1.17 16.62
C LEU A 214 -3.25 -1.11 15.09
N ASN A 215 -3.22 -2.25 14.40
CA ASN A 215 -3.43 -2.30 12.96
C ASN A 215 -4.87 -1.94 12.56
N ARG A 216 -5.88 -2.32 13.34
CA ARG A 216 -7.27 -1.85 13.15
C ARG A 216 -7.36 -0.34 13.29
N ILE A 217 -6.74 0.23 14.30
CA ILE A 217 -6.70 1.69 14.51
C ILE A 217 -6.00 2.37 13.32
N MET A 218 -4.80 1.90 12.96
CA MET A 218 -4.02 2.44 11.84
C MET A 218 -4.78 2.36 10.52
N PHE A 219 -5.49 1.25 10.25
CA PHE A 219 -6.32 1.12 9.06
C PHE A 219 -7.44 2.17 9.03
N ILE A 220 -8.05 2.48 10.18
CA ILE A 220 -9.07 3.53 10.26
C ILE A 220 -8.48 4.90 9.92
N TYR A 221 -7.26 5.19 10.39
CA TYR A 221 -6.54 6.42 10.01
C TYR A 221 -6.31 6.55 8.51
N PHE A 222 -5.99 5.45 7.82
CA PHE A 222 -5.91 5.45 6.36
C PHE A 222 -7.29 5.74 5.74
N ILE A 223 -8.32 4.94 6.02
CA ILE A 223 -9.62 5.11 5.36
C ILE A 223 -10.35 6.41 5.73
N ALA A 224 -10.07 7.01 6.89
CA ALA A 224 -10.66 8.30 7.29
C ALA A 224 -10.32 9.40 6.27
N LYS A 225 -9.17 9.32 5.59
CA LYS A 225 -8.80 10.26 4.51
C LYS A 225 -9.75 10.23 3.31
N LYS A 226 -10.59 9.19 3.19
CA LYS A 226 -11.67 9.08 2.20
C LYS A 226 -13.01 9.69 2.63
N GLU A 227 -13.12 10.16 3.88
CA GLU A 227 -14.35 10.75 4.43
C GLU A 227 -15.55 9.77 4.44
N TRP A 228 -15.27 8.46 4.35
CA TRP A 228 -16.32 7.42 4.35
C TRP A 228 -17.01 7.23 5.70
N ILE A 229 -16.38 7.70 6.77
CA ILE A 229 -16.91 7.57 8.12
C ILE A 229 -17.28 8.98 8.60
N ASN A 230 -18.58 9.26 8.60
CA ASN A 230 -19.15 10.53 9.07
C ASN A 230 -18.55 11.78 8.39
N GLU A 231 -18.09 11.65 7.14
CA GLU A 231 -17.45 12.76 6.40
C GLU A 231 -16.26 13.39 7.12
N ASP A 232 -15.58 12.62 7.99
CA ASP A 232 -14.58 13.14 8.91
C ASP A 232 -13.19 12.55 8.65
N LYS A 233 -12.28 13.39 8.14
CA LYS A 233 -10.86 13.05 7.93
C LYS A 233 -10.11 12.71 9.23
N LYS A 234 -10.63 13.14 10.38
CA LYS A 234 -10.09 12.89 11.73
C LYS A 234 -11.05 12.07 12.57
N PHE A 235 -11.77 11.15 11.93
CA PHE A 235 -12.82 10.35 12.55
C PHE A 235 -12.44 9.81 13.94
N MET A 236 -11.26 9.17 14.09
CA MET A 236 -10.85 8.59 15.38
C MET A 236 -10.70 9.65 16.50
N LYS A 237 -10.17 10.83 16.17
CA LYS A 237 -10.05 11.95 17.11
C LYS A 237 -11.41 12.49 17.51
N SER A 238 -12.30 12.71 16.55
CA SER A 238 -13.65 13.21 16.81
C SER A 238 -14.45 12.20 17.62
N TYR A 239 -14.33 10.91 17.28
CA TYR A 239 -14.96 9.80 18.00
C TYR A 239 -14.48 9.71 19.45
N TRP A 240 -13.17 9.85 19.67
CA TRP A 240 -12.59 9.95 21.02
C TRP A 240 -13.04 11.22 21.78
N ASN A 241 -13.13 12.36 21.10
CA ASN A 241 -13.60 13.61 21.70
C ASN A 241 -15.07 13.52 22.11
N LEU A 242 -15.93 12.87 21.31
CA LEU A 242 -17.32 12.61 21.67
C LEU A 242 -17.40 11.76 22.94
N TYR A 243 -16.61 10.69 23.04
CA TYR A 243 -16.52 9.88 24.26
C TYR A 243 -16.10 10.72 25.48
N LYS A 244 -15.11 11.61 25.31
CA LYS A 244 -14.65 12.54 26.37
C LYS A 244 -15.71 13.53 26.85
N GLN A 245 -16.58 13.98 25.96
CA GLN A 245 -17.60 14.98 26.27
C GLN A 245 -18.79 14.40 27.04
N ILE A 246 -18.99 13.09 26.94
CA ILE A 246 -20.03 12.37 27.68
C ILE A 246 -19.45 11.97 29.03
N SER A 247 -20.27 11.90 30.09
CA SER A 247 -19.89 11.49 31.46
C SER A 247 -19.41 10.03 31.60
N LYS A 248 -18.86 9.45 30.53
CA LYS A 248 -18.30 8.09 30.46
C LYS A 248 -16.76 8.09 30.46
N TYR A 249 -16.12 9.22 30.19
CA TYR A 249 -14.67 9.32 30.25
C TYR A 249 -14.12 9.11 31.65
N GLY A 250 -13.07 8.30 31.76
CA GLY A 250 -12.49 7.82 33.01
C GLY A 250 -13.00 6.46 33.46
N ASN A 251 -13.98 5.86 32.75
CA ASN A 251 -14.51 4.53 33.06
C ASN A 251 -13.83 3.40 32.27
N ASP A 252 -12.86 3.71 31.40
CA ASP A 252 -12.13 2.74 30.58
C ASP A 252 -13.04 1.91 29.64
N GLU A 253 -14.15 2.50 29.19
CA GLU A 253 -15.19 1.82 28.38
C GLU A 253 -15.01 2.00 26.87
N PHE A 254 -14.06 2.83 26.43
CA PHE A 254 -13.96 3.20 25.01
C PHE A 254 -13.71 1.99 24.10
N TYR A 255 -12.83 1.06 24.50
CA TYR A 255 -12.61 -0.15 23.71
C TYR A 255 -13.87 -1.03 23.64
N SER A 256 -14.43 -1.37 24.81
CA SER A 256 -15.48 -2.38 24.93
C SER A 256 -16.84 -1.90 24.43
N LYS A 257 -17.17 -0.62 24.61
CA LYS A 257 -18.48 -0.04 24.28
C LYS A 257 -18.51 0.77 22.99
N TRP A 258 -17.38 1.31 22.53
CA TRP A 258 -17.34 2.15 21.33
C TRP A 258 -16.63 1.47 20.16
N LEU A 259 -15.40 0.99 20.39
CA LEU A 259 -14.62 0.37 19.32
C LEU A 259 -15.09 -1.03 18.94
N LYS A 260 -15.53 -1.88 19.88
CA LYS A 260 -16.04 -3.21 19.54
C LYS A 260 -17.25 -3.17 18.59
N PRO A 261 -18.30 -2.35 18.83
CA PRO A 261 -19.39 -2.18 17.87
C PRO A 261 -18.93 -1.65 16.51
N LEU A 262 -18.02 -0.67 16.50
CA LEU A 262 -17.45 -0.15 15.26
C LEU A 262 -16.73 -1.25 14.46
N PHE A 263 -15.85 -2.00 15.11
CA PHE A 263 -15.03 -3.02 14.48
C PHE A 263 -15.89 -4.20 14.02
N PHE A 264 -16.64 -4.81 14.93
CA PHE A 264 -17.23 -6.13 14.70
C PHE A 264 -18.65 -6.10 14.16
N GLU A 265 -19.32 -4.95 14.23
CA GLU A 265 -20.70 -4.82 13.77
C GLU A 265 -20.81 -3.84 12.60
N ALA A 266 -20.39 -2.58 12.78
CA ALA A 266 -20.54 -1.52 11.79
C ALA A 266 -19.77 -1.85 10.49
N PHE A 267 -18.45 -2.08 10.59
CA PHE A 267 -17.63 -2.44 9.42
C PHE A 267 -17.93 -3.82 8.82
N ASN A 268 -18.82 -4.59 9.44
CA ASN A 268 -19.25 -5.91 8.99
C ASN A 268 -20.73 -5.93 8.55
N ASN A 269 -21.39 -4.78 8.47
CA ASN A 269 -22.82 -4.64 8.13
C ASN A 269 -23.76 -5.50 9.02
N LYS A 270 -23.42 -5.58 10.32
CA LYS A 270 -24.15 -6.34 11.34
C LYS A 270 -24.58 -5.46 12.53
N PHE A 271 -24.50 -4.13 12.36
CA PHE A 271 -24.79 -3.16 13.41
C PHE A 271 -26.18 -3.33 14.00
N GLN A 272 -26.25 -3.34 15.33
CA GLN A 272 -27.50 -3.26 16.08
C GLN A 272 -27.50 -1.99 16.95
N TYR A 273 -28.69 -1.44 17.20
CA TYR A 273 -28.80 -0.23 18.03
C TYR A 273 -28.35 -0.52 19.47
N HIS A 274 -27.47 0.33 20.00
CA HIS A 274 -26.96 0.25 21.39
C HIS A 274 -27.54 1.40 22.23
N PRO A 275 -28.51 1.15 23.12
CA PRO A 275 -29.15 2.18 23.94
C PRO A 275 -28.18 2.92 24.87
N GLU A 276 -27.07 2.29 25.24
CA GLU A 276 -26.04 2.93 26.06
C GLU A 276 -25.22 3.98 25.29
N LEU A 277 -25.23 3.96 23.96
CA LEU A 277 -24.50 4.92 23.15
C LEU A 277 -25.42 6.11 22.79
N PRO A 278 -24.87 7.34 22.69
CA PRO A 278 -25.64 8.49 22.21
C PRO A 278 -26.24 8.23 20.84
N GLU A 279 -27.38 8.86 20.55
CA GLU A 279 -28.07 8.72 19.27
C GLU A 279 -27.17 9.12 18.08
N GLY A 280 -26.39 10.20 18.22
CA GLY A 280 -25.40 10.60 17.20
C GLY A 280 -24.35 9.53 16.92
N VAL A 281 -23.94 8.76 17.93
CA VAL A 281 -22.96 7.67 17.79
C VAL A 281 -23.60 6.45 17.13
N ASN A 282 -24.81 6.08 17.55
CA ASN A 282 -25.59 5.03 16.87
C ASN A 282 -25.79 5.36 15.39
N ARG A 283 -26.05 6.63 15.07
CA ARG A 283 -26.13 7.09 13.68
C ARG A 283 -24.80 6.89 12.95
N ILE A 284 -23.67 7.36 13.49
CA ILE A 284 -22.33 7.15 12.90
C ILE A 284 -22.07 5.66 12.61
N LEU A 285 -22.33 4.79 13.58
CA LEU A 285 -22.08 3.35 13.47
C LEU A 285 -22.99 2.70 12.42
N SER A 286 -24.28 3.03 12.42
CA SER A 286 -25.22 2.58 11.38
C SER A 286 -24.87 3.10 9.99
N GLN A 287 -24.14 4.22 9.93
CA GLN A 287 -23.80 4.89 8.69
C GLN A 287 -22.43 4.49 8.11
N SER A 288 -21.65 3.72 8.87
CA SER A 288 -20.29 3.32 8.52
C SER A 288 -20.25 2.35 7.31
N PRO A 289 -19.14 2.31 6.56
CA PRO A 289 -19.00 1.50 5.35
C PRO A 289 -18.87 0.00 5.66
N TYR A 290 -19.34 -0.85 4.75
CA TYR A 290 -19.14 -2.30 4.84
C TYR A 290 -17.80 -2.74 4.22
N LEU A 291 -16.85 -3.14 5.07
CA LEU A 291 -15.46 -3.48 4.70
C LEU A 291 -15.20 -4.99 4.54
N ASN A 292 -16.25 -5.82 4.58
CA ASN A 292 -16.20 -7.27 4.28
C ASN A 292 -15.34 -8.16 5.20
N GLY A 293 -15.07 -7.74 6.44
CA GLY A 293 -14.62 -8.67 7.49
C GLY A 293 -13.25 -9.33 7.30
N GLY A 294 -12.22 -8.63 6.81
CA GLY A 294 -10.83 -9.13 6.98
C GLY A 294 -10.31 -8.83 8.37
N LEU A 295 -9.54 -7.75 8.49
CA LEU A 295 -8.99 -7.27 9.75
C LEU A 295 -10.06 -7.07 10.84
N PHE A 296 -11.28 -6.73 10.44
CA PHE A 296 -12.42 -6.49 11.32
C PHE A 296 -13.30 -7.72 11.58
N THR A 297 -12.95 -8.89 11.04
CA THR A 297 -13.60 -10.13 11.52
C THR A 297 -13.14 -10.43 12.93
N LYS A 298 -14.13 -10.77 13.75
CA LYS A 298 -13.93 -11.16 15.14
C LYS A 298 -13.21 -12.50 15.21
N ARG A 299 -12.09 -12.54 15.94
CA ARG A 299 -11.35 -13.76 16.28
C ARG A 299 -11.64 -14.11 17.72
N ALA A 300 -12.42 -15.16 17.97
CA ALA A 300 -12.84 -15.51 19.33
C ALA A 300 -11.65 -15.68 20.30
N GLU A 301 -10.54 -16.25 19.82
CA GLU A 301 -9.31 -16.46 20.61
C GLU A 301 -8.69 -15.17 21.17
N LEU A 302 -8.84 -14.04 20.47
CA LEU A 302 -8.23 -12.76 20.83
C LEU A 302 -9.26 -11.71 21.26
N ASP A 303 -10.39 -11.62 20.55
CA ASP A 303 -11.37 -10.55 20.69
C ASP A 303 -12.40 -10.79 21.82
N ASP A 304 -12.51 -12.04 22.30
CA ASP A 304 -13.32 -12.41 23.48
C ASP A 304 -12.52 -12.42 24.79
N LEU A 305 -11.22 -12.08 24.74
CA LEU A 305 -10.43 -11.87 25.96
C LEU A 305 -11.06 -10.76 26.82
N ASN A 306 -11.14 -11.02 28.13
CA ASN A 306 -11.66 -10.06 29.10
C ASN A 306 -10.57 -9.04 29.46
N ILE A 307 -10.37 -8.06 28.58
CA ILE A 307 -9.33 -7.04 28.69
C ILE A 307 -9.94 -5.65 28.80
N VAL A 308 -9.22 -4.78 29.50
CA VAL A 308 -9.52 -3.35 29.63
C VAL A 308 -8.36 -2.56 29.06
N ILE A 309 -8.65 -1.64 28.14
CA ILE A 309 -7.68 -0.66 27.64
C ILE A 309 -8.07 0.67 28.25
N SER A 310 -7.22 1.21 29.11
CA SER A 310 -7.56 2.41 29.86
C SER A 310 -7.61 3.67 28.98
N ASP A 311 -8.39 4.65 29.43
CA ASP A 311 -8.56 5.92 28.73
C ASP A 311 -7.23 6.70 28.64
N SER A 312 -6.35 6.53 29.63
CA SER A 312 -4.98 7.06 29.58
C SER A 312 -4.13 6.43 28.47
N LEU A 313 -4.32 5.14 28.18
CA LEU A 313 -3.63 4.48 27.07
C LEU A 313 -4.17 4.99 25.73
N PHE A 314 -5.49 5.14 25.60
CA PHE A 314 -6.10 5.73 24.41
C PHE A 314 -5.62 7.15 24.15
N LYS A 315 -5.46 7.97 25.19
CA LYS A 315 -4.85 9.28 25.06
C LYS A 315 -3.47 9.20 24.40
N GLY A 316 -2.60 8.30 24.87
CA GLY A 316 -1.26 8.10 24.29
C GLY A 316 -1.31 7.57 22.86
N ILE A 317 -2.20 6.61 22.56
CA ILE A 317 -2.40 6.07 21.20
C ILE A 317 -2.79 7.20 20.23
N PHE A 318 -3.75 8.05 20.60
CA PHE A 318 -4.18 9.14 19.73
C PHE A 318 -3.17 10.28 19.66
N GLU A 319 -2.46 10.61 20.74
CA GLU A 319 -1.34 11.56 20.67
C GLU A 319 -0.26 11.09 19.68
N PHE A 320 0.02 9.80 19.65
CA PHE A 320 0.90 9.19 18.65
C PHE A 320 0.32 9.29 17.23
N PHE A 321 -0.83 8.68 16.94
CA PHE A 321 -1.37 8.65 15.57
C PHE A 321 -1.65 10.06 15.01
N GLU A 322 -2.12 11.00 15.83
CA GLU A 322 -2.39 12.38 15.42
C GLU A 322 -1.12 13.22 15.22
N SER A 323 0.06 12.70 15.56
CA SER A 323 1.33 13.36 15.26
C SER A 323 1.76 13.19 13.80
N TYR A 324 1.17 12.24 13.08
CA TYR A 324 1.58 11.84 11.74
C TYR A 324 0.48 12.08 10.70
N ASN A 325 0.89 12.60 9.54
CA ASN A 325 0.00 12.69 8.39
C ASN A 325 -0.07 11.33 7.68
N PHE A 326 -1.27 10.77 7.54
CA PHE A 326 -1.52 9.52 6.81
C PHE A 326 -1.94 9.81 5.36
N THR A 327 -1.40 9.03 4.43
CA THR A 327 -1.86 8.98 3.04
C THR A 327 -2.38 7.59 2.71
N ILE A 328 -3.44 7.52 1.92
CA ILE A 328 -3.98 6.24 1.41
C ILE A 328 -3.22 5.74 0.19
N LYS A 329 -2.46 6.61 -0.47
CA LYS A 329 -1.73 6.31 -1.70
C LYS A 329 -0.35 5.79 -1.32
N GLU A 330 0.07 4.65 -1.88
CA GLU A 330 1.50 4.34 -1.87
C GLU A 330 2.19 5.24 -2.90
N ASP A 331 3.23 5.95 -2.45
CA ASP A 331 3.97 6.85 -3.31
C ASP A 331 4.68 6.12 -4.46
N SER A 332 4.77 6.81 -5.59
CA SER A 332 5.59 6.33 -6.71
C SER A 332 7.07 6.62 -6.45
N VAL A 333 7.97 5.89 -7.09
CA VAL A 333 9.44 6.10 -6.93
C VAL A 333 9.87 7.55 -7.18
N LEU A 334 9.23 8.20 -8.16
CA LEU A 334 9.60 9.55 -8.62
C LEU A 334 8.73 10.66 -8.03
N ASP A 335 7.67 10.33 -7.32
CA ASP A 335 6.76 11.32 -6.73
C ASP A 335 6.24 10.80 -5.41
N ILE A 336 6.78 11.41 -4.36
CA ILE A 336 6.70 10.97 -2.97
C ILE A 336 6.08 12.08 -2.13
N GLU A 337 5.21 11.72 -1.19
CA GLU A 337 4.62 12.63 -0.21
C GLU A 337 5.26 12.39 1.16
N VAL A 338 5.56 13.47 1.90
CA VAL A 338 6.07 13.35 3.28
C VAL A 338 4.92 12.95 4.21
N SER A 339 4.59 11.66 4.21
CA SER A 339 3.45 11.09 4.94
C SER A 339 3.67 9.61 5.25
N VAL A 340 2.88 9.09 6.19
CA VAL A 340 2.81 7.66 6.51
C VAL A 340 1.90 7.00 5.48
N ASP A 341 2.46 6.12 4.66
CA ASP A 341 1.75 5.43 3.59
C ASP A 341 1.45 3.95 3.94
N PRO A 342 0.64 3.24 3.14
CA PRO A 342 0.26 1.86 3.40
C PRO A 342 1.44 0.87 3.47
N GLN A 343 2.62 1.20 2.92
CA GLN A 343 3.79 0.34 3.02
C GLN A 343 4.24 0.18 4.47
N MET A 344 3.98 1.17 5.32
CA MET A 344 4.27 1.12 6.76
C MET A 344 3.58 -0.03 7.46
N ILE A 345 2.43 -0.48 6.96
CA ILE A 345 1.75 -1.68 7.47
C ILE A 345 2.71 -2.88 7.37
N GLY A 346 3.30 -3.08 6.19
CA GLY A 346 4.26 -4.16 5.95
C GLY A 346 5.45 -4.08 6.89
N TYR A 347 6.08 -2.91 6.95
CA TYR A 347 7.26 -2.68 7.78
C TYR A 347 7.00 -2.92 9.29
N VAL A 348 5.85 -2.47 9.78
CA VAL A 348 5.42 -2.67 11.18
C VAL A 348 5.20 -4.17 11.46
N TYR A 349 4.48 -4.87 10.57
CA TYR A 349 4.23 -6.31 10.73
C TYR A 349 5.53 -7.11 10.69
N GLU A 350 6.40 -6.87 9.70
CA GLU A 350 7.70 -7.53 9.54
C GLU A 350 8.55 -7.36 10.80
N SER A 351 8.69 -6.12 11.25
CA SER A 351 9.61 -5.83 12.35
C SER A 351 9.10 -6.28 13.72
N LEU A 352 7.79 -6.24 13.96
CA LEU A 352 7.20 -6.72 15.21
C LEU A 352 7.05 -8.24 15.25
N ALA A 353 6.85 -8.88 14.09
CA ALA A 353 6.92 -10.33 13.98
C ALA A 353 8.32 -10.84 14.35
N ASN A 354 9.39 -10.17 13.91
CA ASN A 354 10.74 -10.55 14.31
C ASN A 354 10.98 -10.42 15.83
N ILE A 355 10.27 -9.52 16.51
CA ILE A 355 10.32 -9.39 17.98
C ILE A 355 9.40 -10.41 18.69
N THR A 356 8.55 -11.15 17.95
CA THR A 356 7.83 -12.29 18.53
C THR A 356 8.75 -13.47 18.83
N GLU A 357 9.93 -13.54 18.22
CA GLU A 357 10.85 -14.65 18.42
C GLU A 357 11.59 -14.60 19.77
N ASP A 358 11.45 -13.55 20.60
CA ASP A 358 11.76 -13.65 22.04
C ASP A 358 10.86 -14.68 22.79
N ILE A 359 9.88 -15.28 22.10
CA ILE A 359 9.06 -16.41 22.55
C ILE A 359 9.68 -17.77 22.11
N TYR A 360 10.67 -17.75 21.21
CA TYR A 360 11.48 -18.89 20.75
C TYR A 360 12.98 -18.53 20.89
N GLU A 361 13.57 -18.89 22.03
CA GLU A 361 14.97 -18.62 22.39
C GLU A 361 15.97 -18.74 21.21
N THR A 362 16.48 -17.62 20.71
CA THR A 362 17.91 -17.37 20.36
C THR A 362 18.09 -15.94 19.85
N GLU A 363 18.92 -15.17 20.55
CA GLU A 363 19.18 -13.73 20.34
C GLU A 363 20.16 -13.40 19.19
N GLU A 364 20.61 -14.38 18.40
CA GLU A 364 21.66 -14.15 17.39
C GLU A 364 21.09 -14.26 15.96
N ASP A 365 21.10 -13.11 15.25
CA ASP A 365 21.09 -12.97 13.78
C ASP A 365 19.86 -13.40 12.93
N LEU A 366 18.65 -13.34 13.47
CA LEU A 366 17.42 -13.74 12.73
C LEU A 366 17.00 -12.82 11.56
N ARG A 367 17.57 -11.61 11.42
CA ARG A 367 17.38 -10.79 10.19
C ARG A 367 18.03 -11.43 8.97
N GLY A 368 19.12 -12.18 9.16
CA GLY A 368 19.87 -12.84 8.09
C GLY A 368 19.25 -14.16 7.63
N ASP A 369 18.74 -14.96 8.57
CA ASP A 369 18.32 -16.35 8.29
C ASP A 369 16.96 -16.46 7.58
N TRP A 370 16.04 -15.51 7.76
CA TRP A 370 14.71 -15.53 7.12
C TRP A 370 14.61 -14.69 5.83
N GLY A 371 15.67 -13.98 5.45
CA GLY A 371 15.68 -13.17 4.22
C GLY A 371 14.68 -12.01 4.21
N ILE A 372 14.22 -11.53 5.37
CA ILE A 372 13.26 -10.42 5.53
C ILE A 372 13.98 -9.10 5.28
N PHE A 373 14.33 -8.86 4.01
CA PHE A 373 14.88 -7.60 3.55
C PHE A 373 13.78 -6.79 2.89
N TYR A 374 13.57 -5.59 3.41
CA TYR A 374 12.85 -4.55 2.68
C TYR A 374 13.46 -4.42 1.29
N THR A 375 12.73 -4.84 0.26
CA THR A 375 13.15 -4.62 -1.12
C THR A 375 12.84 -3.17 -1.46
N ALA A 376 13.87 -2.37 -1.74
CA ALA A 376 13.65 -0.97 -2.05
C ALA A 376 12.77 -0.80 -3.30
N ARG A 377 12.01 0.31 -3.32
CA ARG A 377 10.92 0.50 -4.30
C ARG A 377 11.42 0.49 -5.74
N ILE A 378 12.66 0.91 -5.95
CA ILE A 378 13.30 1.00 -7.26
C ILE A 378 13.54 -0.42 -7.80
N GLU A 379 14.03 -1.31 -6.95
CA GLU A 379 14.31 -2.70 -7.24
C GLU A 379 13.01 -3.45 -7.55
N VAL A 380 11.95 -3.23 -6.75
CA VAL A 380 10.63 -3.80 -7.00
C VAL A 380 10.07 -3.33 -8.36
N ASP A 381 10.03 -2.02 -8.63
CA ASP A 381 9.51 -1.49 -9.91
C ASP A 381 10.32 -2.03 -11.10
N PHE A 382 11.66 -2.03 -10.99
CA PHE A 382 12.54 -2.55 -12.02
C PHE A 382 12.28 -4.03 -12.31
N MET A 383 12.26 -4.88 -11.28
CA MET A 383 12.04 -6.32 -11.42
C MET A 383 10.64 -6.64 -11.99
N CYS A 384 9.61 -5.91 -11.57
CA CYS A 384 8.26 -6.05 -12.12
C CYS A 384 8.22 -5.70 -13.61
N ARG A 385 8.80 -4.56 -13.99
CA ARG A 385 8.86 -4.12 -15.40
C ARG A 385 9.66 -5.09 -16.27
N GLN A 386 10.82 -5.55 -15.80
CA GLN A 386 11.66 -6.54 -16.50
C GLN A 386 10.89 -7.85 -16.72
N SER A 387 10.27 -8.38 -15.66
CA SER A 387 9.52 -9.64 -15.72
C SER A 387 8.35 -9.56 -16.70
N LEU A 388 7.66 -8.43 -16.74
CA LEU A 388 6.56 -8.20 -17.65
C LEU A 388 7.04 -8.07 -19.11
N ALA A 389 8.13 -7.35 -19.35
CA ALA A 389 8.74 -7.23 -20.67
C ALA A 389 9.11 -8.61 -21.26
N GLU A 390 9.71 -9.48 -20.45
CA GLU A 390 10.07 -10.84 -20.86
C GLU A 390 8.87 -11.77 -21.04
N CYS A 391 7.81 -11.58 -20.25
CA CYS A 391 6.58 -12.34 -20.42
C CYS A 391 5.88 -11.95 -21.73
N LEU A 392 5.78 -10.65 -22.01
CA LEU A 392 5.14 -10.12 -23.20
C LEU A 392 5.91 -10.47 -24.46
N SER A 393 7.25 -10.42 -24.45
CA SER A 393 8.08 -10.77 -25.61
C SER A 393 7.92 -12.23 -26.05
N LYS A 394 7.60 -13.13 -25.13
CA LYS A 394 7.35 -14.55 -25.42
C LYS A 394 5.94 -14.83 -25.95
N LYS A 395 4.98 -13.93 -25.67
CA LYS A 395 3.57 -14.11 -26.03
C LYS A 395 3.14 -13.27 -27.24
N LEU A 396 3.85 -12.17 -27.50
CA LEU A 396 3.55 -11.22 -28.56
C LEU A 396 4.63 -11.25 -29.62
N ASP A 397 4.21 -11.14 -30.88
CA ASP A 397 5.11 -10.93 -32.03
C ASP A 397 5.50 -9.45 -32.14
N ILE A 398 6.19 -8.94 -31.11
CA ILE A 398 6.68 -7.57 -31.01
C ILE A 398 8.16 -7.63 -30.60
N PRO A 399 9.06 -6.89 -31.26
CA PRO A 399 10.47 -6.83 -30.87
C PRO A 399 10.63 -6.49 -29.38
N LYS A 400 11.57 -7.16 -28.71
CA LYS A 400 11.77 -6.99 -27.28
C LYS A 400 12.14 -5.55 -26.94
N GLU A 401 12.97 -4.91 -27.75
CA GLU A 401 13.39 -3.51 -27.58
C GLU A 401 12.19 -2.56 -27.58
N GLU A 402 11.21 -2.79 -28.47
CA GLU A 402 9.97 -2.04 -28.55
C GLU A 402 9.10 -2.22 -27.28
N LEU A 403 9.06 -3.42 -26.70
CA LEU A 403 8.37 -3.66 -25.43
C LEU A 403 9.08 -3.00 -24.26
N TYR A 404 10.41 -2.96 -24.26
CA TYR A 404 11.18 -2.25 -23.24
C TYR A 404 10.92 -0.74 -23.30
N GLU A 405 10.95 -0.14 -24.49
CA GLU A 405 10.54 1.27 -24.68
C GLU A 405 9.12 1.50 -24.12
N PHE A 406 8.16 0.64 -24.46
CA PHE A 406 6.78 0.77 -24.01
C PHE A 406 6.59 0.66 -22.48
N ILE A 407 7.38 -0.19 -21.82
CA ILE A 407 7.24 -0.48 -20.39
C ILE A 407 8.10 0.46 -19.53
N PHE A 408 9.28 0.90 -19.98
CA PHE A 408 10.19 1.68 -19.13
C PHE A 408 10.18 3.19 -19.38
N ASP A 409 9.77 3.63 -20.57
CA ASP A 409 9.77 5.06 -20.92
C ASP A 409 8.50 5.76 -20.44
N GLU A 410 8.65 7.01 -20.00
CA GLU A 410 7.51 7.88 -19.62
C GLU A 410 6.83 8.48 -20.85
N ASP A 411 7.62 8.89 -21.84
CA ASP A 411 7.11 9.34 -23.13
C ASP A 411 6.94 8.14 -24.06
N LYS A 412 5.68 7.73 -24.21
CA LYS A 412 5.31 6.58 -25.03
C LYS A 412 4.88 6.98 -26.45
N ASP A 413 4.94 8.26 -26.83
CA ASP A 413 4.36 8.72 -28.10
C ASP A 413 4.97 8.05 -29.34
N LYS A 414 6.30 7.86 -29.33
CA LYS A 414 7.01 7.21 -30.44
C LYS A 414 6.63 5.74 -30.57
N ILE A 415 6.60 5.02 -29.44
CA ILE A 415 6.32 3.59 -29.43
C ILE A 415 4.82 3.31 -29.66
N GLU A 416 3.94 4.16 -29.12
CA GLU A 416 2.49 4.13 -29.37
C GLU A 416 2.18 4.26 -30.87
N LYS A 417 2.90 5.13 -31.61
CA LYS A 417 2.77 5.24 -33.07
C LYS A 417 3.14 3.94 -33.79
N LYS A 418 4.24 3.28 -33.40
CA LYS A 418 4.62 1.97 -33.96
C LYS A 418 3.55 0.91 -33.67
N PHE A 419 3.05 0.87 -32.43
CA PHE A 419 2.02 -0.10 -32.03
C PHE A 419 0.68 0.11 -32.75
N ASN A 420 0.31 1.37 -33.01
CA ASN A 420 -0.83 1.73 -33.85
C ASN A 420 -0.69 1.19 -35.28
N GLN A 421 0.48 1.35 -35.89
CA GLN A 421 0.76 0.80 -37.23
C GLN A 421 0.68 -0.74 -37.25
N ARG A 422 1.18 -1.39 -36.18
CA ARG A 422 1.11 -2.85 -36.01
C ARG A 422 -0.29 -3.37 -35.64
N LYS A 423 -1.22 -2.50 -35.24
CA LYS A 423 -2.57 -2.85 -34.73
C LYS A 423 -2.53 -3.90 -33.61
N CYS A 424 -1.56 -3.79 -32.71
CA CYS A 424 -1.30 -4.82 -31.69
C CYS A 424 -2.03 -4.62 -30.35
N TRP A 425 -2.75 -3.51 -30.16
CA TRP A 425 -3.40 -3.16 -28.88
C TRP A 425 -4.36 -4.23 -28.37
N ARG A 426 -5.20 -4.83 -29.23
CA ARG A 426 -6.11 -5.93 -28.85
C ARG A 426 -5.36 -7.17 -28.39
N LYS A 427 -4.29 -7.55 -29.09
CA LYS A 427 -3.45 -8.69 -28.67
C LYS A 427 -2.75 -8.42 -27.33
N ILE A 428 -2.32 -7.17 -27.10
CA ILE A 428 -1.75 -6.77 -25.81
C ILE A 428 -2.82 -6.88 -24.71
N GLU A 429 -4.03 -6.35 -24.92
CA GLU A 429 -5.18 -6.48 -24.01
C GLU A 429 -5.45 -7.95 -23.65
N GLU A 430 -5.64 -8.81 -24.67
CA GLU A 430 -5.89 -10.24 -24.48
C GLU A 430 -4.76 -10.93 -23.71
N THR A 431 -3.51 -10.52 -23.94
CA THR A 431 -2.35 -11.07 -23.23
C THR A 431 -2.34 -10.66 -21.76
N LEU A 432 -2.70 -9.40 -21.46
CA LEU A 432 -2.82 -8.88 -20.09
C LEU A 432 -4.02 -9.52 -19.36
N ASP A 433 -5.15 -9.74 -20.05
CA ASP A 433 -6.35 -10.35 -19.47
C ASP A 433 -6.11 -11.82 -19.05
N ASN A 434 -5.19 -12.50 -19.73
CA ASN A 434 -4.78 -13.87 -19.46
C ASN A 434 -3.46 -13.98 -18.69
N LEU A 435 -3.00 -12.88 -18.08
CA LEU A 435 -1.79 -12.87 -17.28
C LEU A 435 -2.07 -13.44 -15.88
N SER A 436 -1.22 -14.35 -15.43
CA SER A 436 -1.16 -14.82 -14.04
C SER A 436 0.24 -14.57 -13.51
N ILE A 437 0.32 -13.84 -12.41
CA ILE A 437 1.52 -13.43 -11.68
C ILE A 437 1.43 -14.09 -10.31
N VAL A 438 2.49 -14.77 -9.92
CA VAL A 438 2.61 -15.36 -8.58
C VAL A 438 3.86 -14.84 -7.91
N ASP A 439 3.70 -14.41 -6.67
CA ASP A 439 4.79 -14.15 -5.74
C ASP A 439 4.80 -15.26 -4.67
N PRO A 440 5.77 -16.21 -4.72
CA PRO A 440 5.75 -17.41 -3.88
C PRO A 440 6.26 -17.18 -2.45
N ALA A 441 6.78 -16.00 -2.14
CA ALA A 441 7.21 -15.59 -0.81
C ALA A 441 6.89 -14.10 -0.65
N CYS A 442 5.59 -13.79 -0.68
CA CYS A 442 5.15 -12.44 -1.00
C CYS A 442 5.41 -11.42 0.10
N GLY A 443 5.73 -11.86 1.32
CA GLY A 443 5.94 -11.00 2.47
C GLY A 443 4.76 -10.04 2.63
N SER A 444 5.07 -8.78 2.91
CA SER A 444 4.07 -7.70 2.98
C SER A 444 3.44 -7.31 1.64
N GLY A 445 3.69 -8.01 0.53
CA GLY A 445 3.07 -7.80 -0.77
C GLY A 445 3.73 -6.73 -1.65
N ALA A 446 5.02 -6.46 -1.45
CA ALA A 446 5.74 -5.43 -2.21
C ALA A 446 5.72 -5.67 -3.73
N PHE A 447 6.06 -6.88 -4.20
CA PHE A 447 5.99 -7.21 -5.63
C PHE A 447 4.57 -7.31 -6.15
N LEU A 448 3.60 -7.72 -5.33
CA LEU A 448 2.19 -7.75 -5.71
C LEU A 448 1.66 -6.35 -6.02
N VAL A 449 1.92 -5.39 -5.12
CA VAL A 449 1.57 -3.97 -5.34
C VAL A 449 2.38 -3.36 -6.49
N GLY A 450 3.69 -3.66 -6.57
CA GLY A 450 4.53 -3.21 -7.66
C GLY A 450 4.01 -3.66 -9.03
N MET A 451 3.67 -4.95 -9.16
CA MET A 451 3.13 -5.50 -10.39
C MET A 451 1.72 -4.98 -10.70
N LEU A 452 0.87 -4.79 -9.68
CA LEU A 452 -0.44 -4.13 -9.83
C LEU A 452 -0.27 -2.79 -10.55
N ASN A 453 0.64 -1.94 -10.06
CA ASN A 453 0.86 -0.61 -10.60
C ASN A 453 1.36 -0.64 -12.05
N VAL A 454 2.34 -1.49 -12.36
CA VAL A 454 2.88 -1.64 -13.73
C VAL A 454 1.81 -2.15 -14.70
N VAL A 455 1.05 -3.18 -14.32
CA VAL A 455 0.01 -3.76 -15.19
C VAL A 455 -1.13 -2.76 -15.44
N VAL A 456 -1.54 -2.01 -14.42
CA VAL A 456 -2.56 -0.95 -14.58
C VAL A 456 -2.06 0.18 -15.47
N GLU A 457 -0.79 0.57 -15.37
CA GLU A 457 -0.15 1.52 -16.28
C GLU A 457 -0.24 1.05 -17.75
N LEU A 458 0.01 -0.24 -18.01
CA LEU A 458 -0.12 -0.80 -19.36
C LEU A 458 -1.57 -0.84 -19.84
N TYR A 459 -2.53 -1.24 -19.00
CA TYR A 459 -3.95 -1.20 -19.36
C TYR A 459 -4.40 0.22 -19.73
N ARG A 460 -4.00 1.24 -18.96
CA ARG A 460 -4.32 2.65 -19.28
C ARG A 460 -3.79 3.04 -20.65
N ALA A 461 -2.54 2.65 -20.97
CA ALA A 461 -1.98 2.90 -22.29
C ALA A 461 -2.74 2.17 -23.41
N VAL A 462 -3.11 0.89 -23.21
CA VAL A 462 -3.90 0.12 -24.18
C VAL A 462 -5.29 0.74 -24.38
N TYR A 463 -5.97 1.13 -23.31
CA TYR A 463 -7.35 1.64 -23.33
C TYR A 463 -7.48 3.05 -23.88
N LYS A 464 -6.43 3.86 -23.75
CA LYS A 464 -6.28 5.11 -24.50
C LYS A 464 -6.42 4.90 -26.02
N HIS A 465 -5.91 3.79 -26.56
CA HIS A 465 -5.94 3.49 -28.01
C HIS A 465 -7.10 2.61 -28.46
N LEU A 466 -7.76 1.88 -27.54
CA LEU A 466 -8.95 1.07 -27.82
C LEU A 466 -10.27 1.82 -27.59
N GLU A 467 -10.21 3.12 -27.26
CA GLU A 467 -11.38 3.95 -26.92
C GLU A 467 -12.28 3.31 -25.85
N THR A 468 -11.67 2.55 -24.95
CA THR A 468 -12.34 1.88 -23.85
C THR A 468 -12.10 2.66 -22.59
N SER A 469 -13.13 2.95 -21.81
CA SER A 469 -12.99 3.61 -20.52
C SER A 469 -13.43 2.68 -19.40
N LEU A 470 -12.48 2.35 -18.52
CA LEU A 470 -12.76 1.78 -17.21
C LEU A 470 -12.26 2.76 -16.16
N SER A 471 -12.93 2.79 -15.01
CA SER A 471 -12.40 3.51 -13.86
C SER A 471 -11.12 2.83 -13.38
N ASP A 472 -10.24 3.60 -12.75
CA ASP A 472 -9.02 3.06 -12.15
C ASP A 472 -9.30 1.98 -11.10
N PHE A 473 -10.40 2.12 -10.36
CA PHE A 473 -10.89 1.06 -9.48
C PHE A 473 -11.17 -0.23 -10.24
N GLN A 474 -11.94 -0.18 -11.34
CA GLN A 474 -12.27 -1.37 -12.13
C GLN A 474 -11.02 -2.04 -12.71
N LEU A 475 -10.03 -1.26 -13.16
CA LEU A 475 -8.75 -1.77 -13.63
C LEU A 475 -7.98 -2.49 -12.52
N LYS A 476 -7.75 -1.80 -11.39
CA LYS A 476 -7.04 -2.41 -10.25
C LYS A 476 -7.77 -3.65 -9.74
N TYR A 477 -9.09 -3.57 -9.59
CA TYR A 477 -9.93 -4.68 -9.15
C TYR A 477 -9.77 -5.90 -10.06
N ARG A 478 -9.82 -5.70 -11.38
CA ARG A 478 -9.61 -6.77 -12.35
C ARG A 478 -8.24 -7.44 -12.20
N VAL A 479 -7.17 -6.65 -12.07
CA VAL A 479 -5.80 -7.17 -11.94
C VAL A 479 -5.63 -7.95 -10.64
N VAL A 480 -6.08 -7.40 -9.51
CA VAL A 480 -6.02 -8.07 -8.20
C VAL A 480 -6.83 -9.37 -8.20
N GLN A 481 -7.98 -9.37 -8.86
CA GLN A 481 -8.84 -10.54 -8.95
C GLN A 481 -8.26 -11.66 -9.83
N ARG A 482 -7.84 -11.31 -11.04
CA ARG A 482 -7.59 -12.29 -12.11
C ARG A 482 -6.14 -12.65 -12.29
N SER A 483 -5.25 -11.77 -11.87
CA SER A 483 -3.84 -11.85 -12.25
C SER A 483 -2.89 -11.98 -11.08
N LEU A 484 -3.20 -11.47 -9.89
CA LEU A 484 -2.27 -11.48 -8.76
C LEU A 484 -2.53 -12.63 -7.81
N TYR A 485 -1.48 -13.40 -7.52
CA TYR A 485 -1.48 -14.51 -6.58
C TYR A 485 -0.24 -14.40 -5.67
N GLY A 486 -0.40 -14.72 -4.39
CA GLY A 486 0.67 -14.62 -3.41
C GLY A 486 0.64 -15.79 -2.43
N VAL A 487 1.81 -16.28 -2.06
CA VAL A 487 1.98 -17.32 -1.05
C VAL A 487 3.04 -16.86 -0.06
N ASP A 488 2.83 -17.13 1.22
CA ASP A 488 3.81 -16.90 2.26
C ASP A 488 3.60 -17.87 3.42
N VAL A 489 4.69 -18.31 4.06
CA VAL A 489 4.61 -19.21 5.22
C VAL A 489 4.07 -18.48 6.45
N MET A 490 4.28 -17.16 6.54
CA MET A 490 3.91 -16.36 7.69
C MET A 490 2.47 -15.81 7.57
N PRO A 491 1.56 -16.12 8.51
CA PRO A 491 0.19 -15.60 8.48
C PRO A 491 0.10 -14.07 8.47
N TRP A 492 1.02 -13.39 9.16
CA TRP A 492 1.04 -11.92 9.20
C TRP A 492 1.39 -11.30 7.85
N ALA A 493 2.26 -11.95 7.06
CA ALA A 493 2.70 -11.46 5.75
C ALA A 493 1.50 -11.40 4.78
N ILE A 494 0.73 -12.49 4.75
CA ILE A 494 -0.53 -12.56 4.00
C ILE A 494 -1.49 -11.46 4.43
N HIS A 495 -1.74 -11.27 5.74
CA HIS A 495 -2.63 -10.21 6.20
C HIS A 495 -2.13 -8.80 5.85
N ALA A 496 -0.83 -8.54 5.94
CA ALA A 496 -0.25 -7.25 5.56
C ALA A 496 -0.42 -6.98 4.04
N SER A 497 -0.15 -7.99 3.22
CA SER A 497 -0.36 -7.94 1.76
C SER A 497 -1.83 -7.72 1.40
N GLU A 498 -2.76 -8.42 2.06
CA GLU A 498 -4.21 -8.23 1.88
C GLU A 498 -4.62 -6.78 2.15
N LEU A 499 -4.17 -6.22 3.28
CA LEU A 499 -4.47 -4.84 3.67
C LEU A 499 -3.91 -3.82 2.68
N ARG A 500 -2.68 -4.02 2.21
CA ARG A 500 -2.06 -3.12 1.23
C ARG A 500 -2.79 -3.15 -0.10
N LEU A 501 -3.13 -4.34 -0.62
CA LEU A 501 -3.92 -4.47 -1.85
C LEU A 501 -5.31 -3.86 -1.69
N TRP A 502 -5.95 -3.98 -0.53
CA TRP A 502 -7.22 -3.29 -0.25
C TRP A 502 -7.08 -1.78 -0.30
N LEU A 503 -6.06 -1.21 0.34
CA LEU A 503 -5.82 0.24 0.30
C LEU A 503 -5.60 0.71 -1.15
N GLN A 504 -4.89 -0.06 -1.97
CA GLN A 504 -4.72 0.23 -3.40
C GLN A 504 -6.05 0.31 -4.18
N LEU A 505 -7.01 -0.56 -3.85
CA LEU A 505 -8.34 -0.54 -4.44
C LEU A 505 -9.16 0.67 -3.95
N ILE A 506 -9.11 0.97 -2.65
CA ILE A 506 -9.85 2.08 -2.03
C ILE A 506 -9.40 3.44 -2.57
N VAL A 507 -8.11 3.63 -2.82
CA VAL A 507 -7.54 4.92 -3.27
C VAL A 507 -8.28 5.55 -4.45
N GLU A 508 -8.78 4.77 -5.41
CA GLU A 508 -9.32 5.27 -6.67
C GLU A 508 -10.85 5.24 -6.73
N THR A 509 -11.50 5.06 -5.58
CA THR A 509 -12.95 4.95 -5.48
C THR A 509 -13.61 6.28 -5.12
N SER A 510 -14.75 6.53 -5.77
CA SER A 510 -15.70 7.59 -5.49
C SER A 510 -17.09 6.96 -5.33
N PHE A 511 -17.28 6.16 -4.29
CA PHE A 511 -18.58 5.56 -3.99
C PHE A 511 -19.56 6.64 -3.54
N LYS A 512 -20.82 6.53 -3.98
CA LYS A 512 -21.90 7.30 -3.37
C LYS A 512 -22.22 6.71 -1.99
N GLU A 513 -22.74 7.52 -1.06
CA GLU A 513 -23.10 7.06 0.29
C GLU A 513 -23.97 5.79 0.29
N ASP A 514 -24.93 5.71 -0.63
CA ASP A 514 -25.82 4.56 -0.76
C ASP A 514 -25.11 3.27 -1.18
N GLU A 515 -23.94 3.37 -1.82
CA GLU A 515 -23.14 2.21 -2.28
C GLU A 515 -22.22 1.69 -1.18
N LEU A 516 -21.83 2.53 -0.22
CA LEU A 516 -20.93 2.17 0.89
C LEU A 516 -21.46 1.04 1.78
N ARG A 517 -22.76 0.73 1.72
CA ARG A 517 -23.44 -0.25 2.58
C ARG A 517 -24.13 -1.39 1.86
N LYS A 518 -24.48 -1.22 0.58
CA LYS A 518 -25.26 -2.22 -0.18
C LYS A 518 -24.48 -3.50 -0.43
N HIS A 519 -23.19 -3.35 -0.71
CA HIS A 519 -22.30 -4.45 -1.03
C HIS A 519 -20.98 -4.27 -0.29
N PRO A 520 -20.28 -5.39 0.00
CA PRO A 520 -18.94 -5.30 0.54
C PRO A 520 -18.04 -4.53 -0.43
N LEU A 521 -17.41 -3.48 0.07
CA LEU A 521 -16.55 -2.61 -0.75
C LEU A 521 -15.25 -3.29 -1.14
N LEU A 522 -14.82 -4.28 -0.34
CA LEU A 522 -13.55 -4.96 -0.48
C LEU A 522 -13.74 -6.42 -0.89
N PRO A 523 -12.95 -6.93 -1.86
CA PRO A 523 -13.02 -8.33 -2.25
C PRO A 523 -12.40 -9.25 -1.21
N ASN A 524 -12.79 -10.53 -1.22
CA ASN A 524 -12.13 -11.57 -0.43
C ASN A 524 -10.80 -11.98 -1.07
N LEU A 525 -9.68 -11.46 -0.56
CA LEU A 525 -8.34 -11.72 -1.10
C LEU A 525 -7.75 -13.08 -0.70
N ASN A 526 -8.25 -13.70 0.36
CA ASN A 526 -7.82 -15.00 0.90
C ASN A 526 -7.87 -16.20 -0.08
N MET A 527 -8.47 -16.03 -1.26
CA MET A 527 -8.41 -17.03 -2.33
C MET A 527 -7.20 -16.87 -3.25
N ASN A 528 -6.67 -15.66 -3.37
CA ASN A 528 -5.52 -15.31 -4.20
C ASN A 528 -4.23 -15.22 -3.36
N LEU A 529 -4.35 -14.83 -2.09
CA LEU A 529 -3.27 -14.83 -1.11
C LEU A 529 -3.48 -16.00 -0.14
N ARG A 530 -2.47 -16.86 -0.01
CA ARG A 530 -2.57 -18.10 0.78
C ARG A 530 -1.38 -18.27 1.72
N ILE A 531 -1.68 -18.72 2.93
CA ILE A 531 -0.65 -19.16 3.87
C ILE A 531 -0.17 -20.55 3.44
N GLY A 532 1.12 -20.72 3.22
CA GLY A 532 1.70 -22.00 2.84
C GLY A 532 3.19 -21.92 2.51
N ASP A 533 3.86 -23.07 2.55
CA ASP A 533 5.25 -23.20 2.13
C ASP A 533 5.31 -23.46 0.61
N SER A 534 5.88 -22.53 -0.13
CA SER A 534 5.99 -22.61 -1.60
C SER A 534 7.08 -23.56 -2.08
N LEU A 535 7.98 -24.02 -1.20
CA LEU A 535 8.97 -25.05 -1.49
C LEU A 535 8.36 -26.46 -1.46
N VAL A 536 7.21 -26.64 -0.80
CA VAL A 536 6.52 -27.92 -0.75
C VAL A 536 5.83 -28.19 -2.09
N GLN A 537 6.53 -28.90 -2.96
CA GLN A 537 6.02 -29.34 -4.27
C GLN A 537 5.65 -30.83 -4.29
N GLU A 538 5.98 -31.56 -3.23
CA GLU A 538 5.83 -32.99 -3.11
C GLU A 538 5.29 -33.36 -1.71
N ILE A 539 4.37 -34.32 -1.65
CA ILE A 539 3.87 -34.90 -0.40
C ILE A 539 3.94 -36.42 -0.59
N GLY A 540 4.82 -37.06 0.17
CA GLY A 540 4.96 -38.53 0.17
C GLY A 540 5.38 -39.14 -1.17
N GLY A 541 6.36 -38.58 -1.88
CA GLY A 541 6.82 -39.13 -3.17
C GLY A 541 6.11 -38.57 -4.41
N ILE A 542 5.01 -37.82 -4.22
CA ILE A 542 4.10 -37.42 -5.29
C ILE A 542 4.25 -35.93 -5.59
N SER A 543 4.74 -35.60 -6.79
CA SER A 543 4.82 -34.21 -7.26
C SER A 543 3.43 -33.64 -7.59
N PHE A 544 3.15 -32.44 -7.08
CA PHE A 544 1.89 -31.72 -7.30
C PHE A 544 1.95 -30.70 -8.44
N ASN A 545 2.93 -30.81 -9.33
CA ASN A 545 3.02 -29.91 -10.45
C ASN A 545 1.83 -30.10 -11.41
N VAL A 546 0.88 -29.16 -11.34
CA VAL A 546 -0.34 -29.14 -12.15
C VAL A 546 -0.03 -29.03 -13.66
N ARG A 547 1.17 -28.57 -14.04
CA ARG A 547 1.59 -28.51 -15.46
C ARG A 547 2.05 -29.86 -16.00
N SER A 548 2.49 -30.78 -15.14
CA SER A 548 2.92 -32.13 -15.52
C SER A 548 1.86 -33.21 -15.24
N ASN A 549 0.84 -32.91 -14.41
CA ASN A 549 -0.23 -33.86 -14.12
C ASN A 549 -1.26 -33.92 -15.26
N ASN A 550 -1.25 -35.04 -16.01
CA ASN A 550 -2.29 -35.41 -16.99
C ASN A 550 -3.59 -35.81 -16.29
N LEU A 551 -4.24 -34.86 -15.62
CA LEU A 551 -5.54 -35.08 -14.99
C LEU A 551 -6.59 -35.49 -16.03
N LYS A 552 -7.44 -36.47 -15.71
CA LYS A 552 -8.55 -36.87 -16.57
C LYS A 552 -9.54 -35.70 -16.77
N PRO A 553 -10.29 -35.67 -17.88
CA PRO A 553 -11.16 -34.54 -18.23
C PRO A 553 -12.17 -34.14 -17.15
N HIS A 554 -12.76 -35.11 -16.43
CA HIS A 554 -13.76 -34.80 -15.41
C HIS A 554 -13.16 -34.11 -14.17
N LEU A 555 -11.96 -34.51 -13.72
CA LEU A 555 -11.22 -33.81 -12.64
C LEU A 555 -10.84 -32.39 -13.07
N LYS A 556 -10.43 -32.22 -14.34
CA LYS A 556 -10.14 -30.90 -14.90
C LYS A 556 -11.38 -30.00 -14.90
N ASN A 557 -12.56 -30.55 -15.19
CA ASN A 557 -13.83 -29.81 -15.12
C ASN A 557 -14.17 -29.40 -13.69
N LYS A 558 -14.04 -30.31 -12.70
CA LYS A 558 -14.23 -29.98 -11.28
C LYS A 558 -13.26 -28.90 -10.79
N LEU A 559 -11.99 -28.97 -11.21
CA LEU A 559 -11.00 -27.93 -10.90
C LEU A 559 -11.39 -26.57 -11.50
N ASN A 560 -11.91 -26.55 -12.73
CA ASN A 560 -12.38 -25.32 -13.36
C ASN A 560 -13.64 -24.75 -12.69
N GLU A 561 -14.58 -25.60 -12.28
CA GLU A 561 -15.75 -25.19 -11.47
C GLU A 561 -15.30 -24.56 -10.15
N LEU A 562 -14.35 -25.18 -9.44
CA LEU A 562 -13.81 -24.66 -8.20
C LEU A 562 -13.11 -23.30 -8.40
N LYS A 563 -12.35 -23.15 -9.49
CA LYS A 563 -11.75 -21.85 -9.87
C LYS A 563 -12.81 -20.79 -10.13
N TYR A 564 -13.92 -21.14 -10.77
CA TYR A 564 -15.03 -20.23 -11.03
C TYR A 564 -15.75 -19.82 -9.73
N GLU A 565 -16.02 -20.76 -8.83
CA GLU A 565 -16.61 -20.46 -7.53
C GLU A 565 -15.70 -19.60 -6.64
N LYS A 566 -14.38 -19.81 -6.69
CA LYS A 566 -13.41 -18.92 -6.01
C LYS A 566 -13.52 -17.48 -6.51
N ARG A 567 -13.72 -17.27 -7.82
CA ARG A 567 -13.93 -15.92 -8.39
C ARG A 567 -15.23 -15.29 -7.89
N LYS A 568 -16.33 -16.04 -7.85
CA LYS A 568 -17.59 -15.56 -7.29
C LYS A 568 -17.45 -15.18 -5.82
N TYR A 569 -16.72 -15.97 -5.04
CA TYR A 569 -16.47 -15.67 -3.64
C TYR A 569 -15.60 -14.43 -3.46
N PHE A 570 -14.55 -14.27 -4.27
CA PHE A 570 -13.74 -13.04 -4.32
C PHE A 570 -14.63 -11.81 -4.55
N GLU A 571 -15.57 -11.90 -5.48
CA GLU A 571 -16.53 -10.83 -5.84
C GLU A 571 -17.65 -10.61 -4.83
N ASN A 572 -17.71 -11.41 -3.76
CA ASN A 572 -18.86 -11.44 -2.85
C ASN A 572 -20.19 -11.70 -3.57
N SER A 573 -20.16 -12.48 -4.65
CA SER A 573 -21.35 -12.77 -5.44
C SER A 573 -22.42 -13.48 -4.59
N PRO A 574 -23.67 -12.99 -4.60
CA PRO A 574 -24.79 -13.69 -3.97
C PRO A 574 -24.97 -15.11 -4.51
N SER A 575 -24.57 -15.35 -5.76
CA SER A 575 -24.64 -16.65 -6.44
C SER A 575 -23.50 -17.63 -6.10
N ALA A 576 -22.50 -17.21 -5.30
CA ALA A 576 -21.41 -18.10 -4.89
C ALA A 576 -21.96 -19.29 -4.10
N LYS A 577 -21.61 -20.51 -4.50
CA LYS A 577 -22.02 -21.76 -3.85
C LYS A 577 -21.39 -21.91 -2.47
N TYR A 578 -20.14 -21.50 -2.34
CA TYR A 578 -19.38 -21.51 -1.09
C TYR A 578 -19.26 -20.07 -0.57
N LYS A 579 -19.55 -19.87 0.71
CA LYS A 579 -19.59 -18.57 1.40
C LYS A 579 -18.48 -18.41 2.42
N THR A 580 -17.71 -19.46 2.70
CA THR A 580 -16.63 -19.43 3.69
C THR A 580 -15.34 -20.08 3.17
N PRO A 581 -14.17 -19.66 3.66
CA PRO A 581 -12.89 -20.29 3.31
C PRO A 581 -12.85 -21.78 3.66
N ASP A 582 -13.49 -22.19 4.76
CA ASP A 582 -13.54 -23.59 5.20
C ASP A 582 -14.30 -24.49 4.24
N GLU A 583 -15.38 -23.98 3.61
CA GLU A 583 -16.10 -24.72 2.57
C GLU A 583 -15.21 -24.96 1.34
N PHE A 584 -14.46 -23.94 0.91
CA PHE A 584 -13.48 -24.10 -0.16
C PHE A 584 -12.41 -25.13 0.21
N LYS A 585 -11.83 -25.03 1.41
CA LYS A 585 -10.83 -25.99 1.89
C LYS A 585 -11.35 -27.43 1.88
N LYS A 586 -12.59 -27.65 2.32
CA LYS A 586 -13.24 -28.97 2.26
C LYS A 586 -13.37 -29.49 0.83
N GLN A 587 -13.71 -28.63 -0.14
CA GLN A 587 -13.79 -29.06 -1.55
C GLN A 587 -12.42 -29.27 -2.19
N GLU A 588 -11.43 -28.45 -1.83
CA GLU A 588 -10.04 -28.64 -2.24
C GLU A 588 -9.53 -30.00 -1.78
N ILE A 589 -9.76 -30.37 -0.51
CA ILE A 589 -9.40 -31.68 0.04
C ILE A 589 -10.14 -32.81 -0.68
N ARG A 590 -11.44 -32.70 -0.92
CA ARG A 590 -12.19 -33.74 -1.66
C ARG A 590 -11.67 -33.95 -3.07
N LEU A 591 -11.45 -32.86 -3.81
CA LEU A 591 -10.89 -32.95 -5.16
C LEU A 591 -9.48 -33.58 -5.12
N PHE A 592 -8.71 -33.27 -4.09
CA PHE A 592 -7.40 -33.86 -3.87
C PHE A 592 -7.46 -35.36 -3.60
N GLU A 593 -8.36 -35.81 -2.72
CA GLU A 593 -8.61 -37.24 -2.45
C GLU A 593 -9.03 -37.98 -3.72
N GLU A 594 -9.88 -37.39 -4.56
CA GLU A 594 -10.25 -37.97 -5.85
C GLU A 594 -9.05 -38.12 -6.79
N ILE A 595 -8.19 -37.10 -6.89
CA ILE A 595 -6.95 -37.17 -7.68
C ILE A 595 -6.04 -38.30 -7.19
N LEU A 596 -5.89 -38.45 -5.87
CA LEU A 596 -5.09 -39.51 -5.27
C LEU A 596 -5.67 -40.90 -5.54
N ASN A 597 -6.98 -41.08 -5.36
CA ASN A 597 -7.65 -42.35 -5.64
C ASN A 597 -7.49 -42.76 -7.10
N GLU A 598 -7.65 -41.84 -8.04
CA GLU A 598 -7.42 -42.14 -9.47
C GLU A 598 -5.97 -42.55 -9.75
N ARG A 599 -5.01 -41.96 -9.05
CA ARG A 599 -3.60 -42.31 -9.20
C ARG A 599 -3.32 -43.70 -8.63
N ILE A 600 -3.93 -44.04 -7.50
CA ILE A 600 -3.85 -45.38 -6.88
C ILE A 600 -4.41 -46.41 -7.87
N GLU A 601 -5.61 -46.21 -8.41
CA GLU A 601 -6.23 -47.12 -9.39
C GLU A 601 -5.35 -47.31 -10.63
N SER A 602 -4.75 -46.22 -11.14
CA SER A 602 -3.82 -46.30 -12.28
C SER A 602 -2.59 -47.16 -11.95
N LEU A 603 -2.00 -46.96 -10.78
CA LEU A 603 -0.82 -47.72 -10.35
C LEU A 603 -1.16 -49.19 -10.10
N GLU A 604 -2.31 -49.48 -9.50
CA GLU A 604 -2.80 -50.85 -9.32
C GLU A 604 -3.02 -51.58 -10.66
N SER A 605 -3.57 -50.87 -11.65
CA SER A 605 -3.71 -51.40 -13.02
C SER A 605 -2.34 -51.68 -13.65
N ASP A 606 -1.37 -50.78 -13.51
CA ASP A 606 -0.02 -50.95 -14.04
C ASP A 606 0.69 -52.14 -13.38
N ILE A 607 0.55 -52.29 -12.06
CA ILE A 607 1.06 -53.46 -11.30
C ILE A 607 0.40 -54.75 -11.78
N ALA A 608 -0.91 -54.76 -12.05
CA ALA A 608 -1.61 -55.92 -12.57
C ALA A 608 -1.11 -56.32 -13.97
N VAL A 609 -0.85 -55.35 -14.85
CA VAL A 609 -0.29 -55.60 -16.20
C VAL A 609 1.13 -56.14 -16.10
N LEU A 610 1.98 -55.51 -15.28
CA LEU A 610 3.38 -55.92 -15.11
C LEU A 610 3.48 -57.32 -14.51
N SER A 611 2.71 -57.62 -13.46
CA SER A 611 2.66 -58.96 -12.85
C SER A 611 2.12 -60.03 -13.80
N HIS A 612 1.17 -59.69 -14.68
CA HIS A 612 0.71 -60.60 -15.73
C HIS A 612 1.80 -60.81 -16.81
N SER A 613 2.59 -59.79 -17.11
CA SER A 613 3.71 -59.87 -18.06
C SER A 613 4.88 -60.71 -17.53
N GLU A 614 5.21 -60.61 -16.23
CA GLU A 614 6.20 -61.47 -15.57
C GLU A 614 5.75 -62.93 -15.57
N LYS A 615 4.50 -63.21 -15.17
CA LYS A 615 3.92 -64.56 -15.24
C LYS A 615 3.88 -65.14 -16.65
N ARG A 616 3.81 -64.30 -17.70
CA ARG A 616 3.90 -64.73 -19.11
C ARG A 616 5.35 -65.00 -19.55
N LYS A 617 6.33 -64.23 -19.05
CA LYS A 617 7.75 -64.50 -19.29
C LYS A 617 8.18 -65.82 -18.65
N GLU A 618 7.73 -66.11 -17.43
CA GLU A 618 7.95 -67.42 -16.78
C GLU A 618 7.29 -68.59 -17.55
N LYS A 619 6.19 -68.33 -18.28
CA LYS A 619 5.47 -69.37 -19.04
C LYS A 619 5.91 -69.54 -20.49
N GLN A 620 6.80 -68.70 -21.03
CA GLN A 620 7.39 -68.93 -22.36
C GLN A 620 8.49 -70.01 -22.27
N THR A 621 8.04 -71.26 -22.17
CA THR A 621 8.89 -72.41 -22.47
C THR A 621 9.16 -72.44 -23.98
N GLY A 622 10.43 -72.56 -24.36
CA GLY A 622 10.81 -72.73 -25.77
C GLY A 622 10.17 -73.99 -26.36
N LEU A 623 10.15 -74.11 -27.70
CA LEU A 623 9.55 -75.22 -28.47
C LEU A 623 10.04 -76.63 -28.05
N PHE A 624 11.04 -76.73 -27.17
CA PHE A 624 11.61 -77.96 -26.62
C PHE A 624 11.49 -78.10 -25.09
N GLY A 625 10.65 -77.31 -24.42
CA GLY A 625 10.26 -77.58 -23.03
C GLY A 625 11.39 -77.50 -21.99
N ALA A 626 12.38 -76.65 -22.19
CA ALA A 626 13.32 -76.28 -21.12
C ALA A 626 13.11 -74.82 -20.74
N GLU A 627 12.85 -74.58 -19.45
CA GLU A 627 12.89 -73.25 -18.84
C GLU A 627 14.30 -72.68 -18.98
N LEU A 628 14.42 -71.49 -19.57
CA LEU A 628 15.67 -70.71 -19.56
C LEU A 628 15.57 -69.72 -18.40
N ASN A 629 16.53 -69.81 -17.47
CA ASN A 629 16.72 -68.91 -16.34
C ASN A 629 16.74 -67.44 -16.73
#